data_AF-A0A942JCZ1-F1
#
_entry.id   AF-A0A942JCZ1-F1
#
_cell.length_a   1.000
_cell.length_b   1.000
_cell.length_c   1.000
_cell.angle_alpha   90.00
_cell.angle_beta   90.00
_cell.angle_gamma   90.00
#
_symmetry.space_group_name_H-M   'P 1'
#
loop_
_entity.id
_entity.type
_entity.pdbx_description
1 polymer ?
#
loop_
_entity_poly.entity_id
_entity_poly.type
_entity_poly.pdbx_seq_one_letter_code
_entity_poly.pdbx_strand_id
1 'polypeptide(L)' 'PDADELEVREALSGNLCRCTGYGRIFEAVATVQARRAGA' A
#
# COMPACT_ATOMS: atom_id res chain seq x y z
N PRO A 1 -6.28 -8.23 7.30
CA PRO A 1 -6.84 -6.88 7.16
C PRO A 1 -6.82 -6.48 5.69
N ASP A 2 -8.02 -6.35 5.13
CA ASP A 2 -8.27 -6.28 3.69
C ASP A 2 -8.60 -4.84 3.30
N ALA A 3 -7.66 -3.94 3.63
CA ALA A 3 -7.82 -2.53 3.35
C ALA A 3 -7.83 -2.29 1.83
N ASP A 4 -8.75 -1.49 1.35
CA ASP A 4 -8.84 -1.14 -0.07
C ASP A 4 -7.75 -0.12 -0.48
N GLU A 5 -7.66 0.19 -1.77
CA GLU A 5 -6.63 1.10 -2.28
C GLU A 5 -6.77 2.52 -1.72
N LEU A 6 -8.00 2.98 -1.47
CA LEU A 6 -8.26 4.32 -0.95
C LEU A 6 -7.79 4.40 0.50
N GLU A 7 -8.14 3.42 1.32
CA GLU A 7 -7.69 3.33 2.72
C GLU A 7 -6.17 3.29 2.83
N VAL A 8 -5.49 2.55 1.94
CA VAL A 8 -4.01 2.51 1.90
C VAL A 8 -3.42 3.88 1.53
N ARG A 9 -4.04 4.60 0.59
CA ARG A 9 -3.59 5.96 0.19
C ARG A 9 -3.77 6.96 1.32
N GLU A 10 -4.92 6.95 1.99
CA GLU A 10 -5.20 7.83 3.12
C GLU A 10 -4.24 7.57 4.28
N ALA A 11 -4.01 6.30 4.63
CA ALA A 11 -3.07 5.91 5.68
C ALA A 11 -1.62 6.33 5.37
N LEU A 12 -1.24 6.38 4.08
CA LEU A 12 0.10 6.78 3.65
C LEU A 12 0.25 8.28 3.37
N SER A 13 -0.84 9.05 3.40
CA SER A 13 -0.86 10.48 3.02
C SER A 13 0.10 11.35 3.84
N GLY A 14 0.40 10.97 5.08
CA GLY A 14 1.38 11.65 5.96
C GLY A 14 2.84 11.35 5.66
N ASN A 15 3.15 10.47 4.71
CA ASN A 15 4.51 10.03 4.40
C ASN A 15 4.94 10.58 3.04
N LEU A 16 5.78 11.62 3.00
CA LEU A 16 6.22 12.23 1.75
C LEU A 16 7.17 11.31 0.97
N CYS A 17 6.87 11.11 -0.32
CA CYS A 17 7.74 10.39 -1.23
C CYS A 17 8.20 11.28 -2.39
N ARG A 18 9.52 11.43 -2.58
CA ARG A 18 10.08 12.25 -3.66
C ARG A 18 10.45 11.47 -4.92
N CYS A 19 10.75 10.18 -4.79
CA CYS A 19 11.41 9.43 -5.86
C CYS A 19 10.43 8.55 -6.66
N THR A 20 9.62 7.74 -5.97
CA THR A 20 8.80 6.70 -6.62
C THR A 20 7.40 7.16 -6.98
N GLY A 21 6.97 8.33 -6.49
CA GLY A 21 5.59 8.79 -6.63
C GLY A 21 4.59 7.80 -6.03
N TYR A 22 4.97 7.06 -4.99
CA TYR A 22 4.18 6.03 -4.29
C TYR A 22 3.92 4.71 -5.02
N GLY A 23 4.09 4.62 -6.34
CA GLY A 23 3.71 3.41 -7.11
C GLY A 23 4.28 2.10 -6.55
N ARG A 24 5.60 2.06 -6.34
CA ARG A 24 6.32 0.89 -5.77
C ARG A 24 5.90 0.56 -4.33
N ILE A 25 5.42 1.54 -3.56
CA ILE A 25 4.94 1.33 -2.19
C ILE A 25 3.57 0.65 -2.24
N PHE A 26 2.65 1.12 -3.08
CA PHE A 26 1.33 0.52 -3.25
C PHE A 26 1.43 -0.93 -3.77
N GLU A 27 2.30 -1.20 -4.74
CA GLU A 27 2.59 -2.56 -5.22
C GLU A 27 3.05 -3.48 -4.08
N ALA A 28 3.93 -2.99 -3.20
CA ALA A 28 4.43 -3.75 -2.06
C ALA A 28 3.33 -4.05 -1.04
N VAL A 29 2.45 -3.09 -0.73
CA VAL A 29 1.32 -3.30 0.17
C VAL A 29 0.37 -4.36 -0.40
N ALA A 30 -0.02 -4.25 -1.66
CA ALA A 30 -0.89 -5.22 -2.32
C ALA A 30 -0.28 -6.63 -2.33
N THR A 31 1.04 -6.73 -2.58
CA THR A 31 1.76 -8.01 -2.51
C THR A 31 1.68 -8.65 -1.13
N VAL A 32 1.82 -7.87 -0.05
CA VAL A 32 1.73 -8.39 1.32
C VAL A 32 0.29 -8.77 1.69
N GLN A 33 -0.71 -7.99 1.26
CA GLN A 33 -2.12 -8.33 1.47
C GLN A 33 -2.44 -9.68 0.81
N ALA A 34 -2.07 -9.88 -0.46
CA ALA A 34 -2.28 -11.15 -1.16
C ALA A 34 -1.61 -12.34 -0.45
N ARG A 35 -0.38 -12.15 0.07
CA ARG A 35 0.32 -13.18 0.85
C ARG A 35 -0.38 -13.51 2.16
N ARG A 36 -0.97 -12.52 2.82
CA ARG A 36 -1.72 -12.69 4.08
C ARG A 36 -3.09 -13.33 3.87
N ALA A 37 -3.72 -13.08 2.73
CA ALA A 37 -5.02 -13.69 2.39
C ALA A 37 -4.90 -15.19 2.07
N GLY A 38 -3.72 -15.66 1.65
CA GLY A 38 -3.43 -17.07 1.41
C GLY A 38 -2.74 -17.80 2.56
N ALA A 39 -2.58 -17.17 3.73
CA ALA A 39 -1.91 -17.69 4.91
C ALA A 39 -2.88 -17.98 6.06
#